data_AF-A0A963PRZ7-F1
#
_entry.id   AF-A0A963PRZ7-F1
#
_cell.length_a   1.000
_cell.length_b   1.000
_cell.length_c   1.000
_cell.angle_alpha   90.00
_cell.angle_beta   90.00
_cell.angle_gamma   90.00
#
_symmetry.space_group_name_H-M   'P 1'
#
loop_
_entity.id
_entity.type
_entity.pdbx_description
1 polymer ?
#
loop_
_entity_poly.entity_id
_entity_poly.type
_entity_poly.pdbx_seq_one_letter_code
_entity_poly.pdbx_strand_id
1 'polypeptide(L)'
;MSRAFPSLVLALASLLAATPVAAAEPASCKAVRFADVGWSDIAAANGLASVVLEALGYQPSATLAALPVAMTGMKNRQIDAFLGYWKPSMVPVVEPFVRDAQVEVLEAPNLSGARYTLAVPRHLHDKGLRSFADIARFEKALEGRIHGIEAGSEANAPIRRMIRDNR
;
A
#
# COMPACT_ATOMS: atom_id res chain seq x y z
N MET A 1 79.07 -22.28 -15.29
CA MET A 1 79.36 -22.14 -13.85
C MET A 1 78.19 -21.46 -13.18
N SER A 2 77.77 -22.03 -12.05
CA SER A 2 76.53 -21.80 -11.30
C SER A 2 76.49 -20.47 -10.53
N ARG A 3 75.27 -19.95 -10.28
CA ARG A 3 74.74 -19.25 -9.06
C ARG A 3 73.35 -18.66 -9.40
N ALA A 4 72.22 -19.19 -8.93
CA ALA A 4 71.60 -19.13 -7.58
C ALA A 4 70.44 -18.09 -7.51
N PHE A 5 69.23 -18.59 -7.22
CA PHE A 5 67.95 -17.95 -6.80
C PHE A 5 68.11 -17.03 -5.55
N PRO A 6 67.07 -16.36 -4.96
CA PRO A 6 65.79 -15.76 -5.40
C PRO A 6 65.55 -14.35 -4.76
N SER A 7 64.29 -13.86 -4.77
CA SER A 7 63.74 -12.67 -4.03
C SER A 7 63.84 -11.36 -4.84
N LEU A 8 62.79 -10.55 -4.99
CA LEU A 8 61.92 -10.05 -3.93
C LEU A 8 60.63 -9.51 -4.57
N VAL A 9 59.50 -10.01 -4.08
CA VAL A 9 58.16 -9.42 -4.25
C VAL A 9 58.21 -7.98 -3.73
N LEU A 10 58.21 -6.99 -4.62
CA LEU A 10 57.97 -5.60 -4.22
C LEU A 10 56.48 -5.31 -4.34
N ALA A 11 55.79 -5.55 -3.23
CA ALA A 11 54.43 -5.13 -2.98
C ALA A 11 54.31 -3.62 -3.21
N LEU A 12 53.70 -3.22 -4.33
CA LEU A 12 53.13 -1.88 -4.44
C LEU A 12 51.77 -1.93 -3.75
N ALA A 13 51.83 -1.82 -2.43
CA ALA A 13 50.70 -1.49 -1.57
C ALA A 13 50.24 -0.06 -1.88
N SER A 14 49.58 0.14 -3.01
CA SER A 14 48.70 1.28 -3.21
C SER A 14 47.41 0.99 -2.44
N LEU A 15 47.45 1.35 -1.15
CA LEU A 15 46.30 1.87 -0.44
C LEU A 15 45.68 2.99 -1.29
N LEU A 16 44.73 2.65 -2.17
CA LEU A 16 43.54 3.47 -2.28
C LEU A 16 42.54 2.81 -1.36
N ALA A 17 42.36 3.44 -0.20
CA ALA A 17 41.25 3.22 0.69
C ALA A 17 39.98 3.09 -0.17
N ALA A 18 39.42 1.89 -0.21
CA ALA A 18 38.02 1.69 -0.54
C ALA A 18 37.22 2.32 0.61
N THR A 19 37.17 3.66 0.65
CA THR A 19 36.06 4.33 1.29
C THR A 19 34.82 3.75 0.62
N PRO A 20 33.85 3.19 1.35
CA PRO A 20 32.56 2.96 0.75
C PRO A 20 32.11 4.35 0.31
N VAL A 21 32.17 4.61 -0.99
CA VAL A 21 31.46 5.73 -1.58
C VAL A 21 30.01 5.30 -1.40
N ALA A 22 29.45 5.63 -0.24
CA ALA A 22 28.01 5.74 -0.10
C ALA A 22 27.65 6.85 -1.09
N ALA A 23 27.39 6.47 -2.34
CA ALA A 23 26.87 7.36 -3.34
C ALA A 23 25.63 7.99 -2.70
N ALA A 24 25.69 9.29 -2.42
CA ALA A 24 24.55 9.99 -1.85
C ALA A 24 23.37 9.74 -2.79
N GLU A 25 22.23 9.34 -2.22
CA GLU A 25 21.06 9.06 -3.04
C GLU A 25 20.69 10.30 -3.87
N PRO A 26 20.17 10.11 -5.10
CA PRO A 26 19.68 11.22 -5.91
C PRO A 26 18.74 12.10 -5.09
N ALA A 27 18.82 13.42 -5.27
CA ALA A 27 17.96 14.35 -4.54
C ALA A 27 16.46 14.07 -4.75
N SER A 28 16.08 13.43 -5.87
CA SER A 28 14.72 12.97 -6.13
C SER A 28 14.22 11.91 -5.14
N CYS A 29 15.12 11.12 -4.56
CA CYS A 29 14.77 10.06 -3.60
C CYS A 29 14.50 10.63 -2.21
N LYS A 30 14.92 11.87 -1.90
CA LYS A 30 14.63 12.49 -0.60
C LYS A 30 13.14 12.67 -0.36
N ALA A 31 12.37 13.03 -1.39
CA ALA A 31 10.93 13.15 -1.27
C ALA A 31 10.28 11.77 -1.41
N VAL A 32 9.51 11.35 -0.41
CA VAL A 32 8.71 10.12 -0.48
C VAL A 32 7.24 10.50 -0.43
N ARG A 33 6.52 10.31 -1.53
CA ARG A 33 5.13 10.75 -1.68
C ARG A 33 4.19 9.57 -1.53
N PHE A 34 3.48 9.51 -0.42
CA PHE A 34 2.45 8.52 -0.15
C PHE A 34 1.09 8.96 -0.68
N ALA A 35 0.25 7.98 -1.05
CA ALA A 35 -1.19 8.18 -1.15
C ALA A 35 -1.89 7.88 0.19
N ASP A 36 -2.92 8.64 0.49
CA ASP A 36 -3.84 8.43 1.62
C ASP A 36 -5.27 8.45 1.10
N VAL A 37 -6.05 7.39 1.34
CA VAL A 37 -7.46 7.33 0.91
C VAL A 37 -8.44 7.90 1.94
N GLY A 38 -7.93 8.40 3.07
CA GLY A 38 -8.70 9.07 4.11
C GLY A 38 -9.19 8.15 5.23
N TRP A 39 -8.75 6.90 5.27
CA TRP A 39 -9.11 5.97 6.35
C TRP A 39 -8.11 6.06 7.51
N SER A 40 -8.57 5.81 8.72
CA SER A 40 -7.70 5.95 9.91
C SER A 40 -6.54 4.96 9.94
N ASP A 41 -6.73 3.75 9.39
CA ASP A 41 -5.69 2.72 9.31
C ASP A 41 -4.55 3.13 8.36
N ILE A 42 -4.87 3.66 7.18
CA ILE A 42 -3.86 4.13 6.23
C ILE A 42 -3.16 5.39 6.73
N ALA A 43 -3.88 6.32 7.35
CA ALA A 43 -3.29 7.51 7.96
C ALA A 43 -2.26 7.12 9.05
N ALA A 44 -2.59 6.12 9.87
CA ALA A 44 -1.68 5.58 10.87
C ALA A 44 -0.45 4.88 10.25
N ALA A 45 -0.65 4.06 9.22
CA ALA A 45 0.44 3.38 8.52
C ALA A 45 1.41 4.37 7.84
N ASN A 46 0.87 5.37 7.15
CA ASN A 46 1.63 6.46 6.55
C ASN A 46 2.37 7.26 7.63
N GLY A 47 1.72 7.58 8.74
CA GLY A 47 2.35 8.29 9.87
C GLY A 47 3.54 7.54 10.46
N LEU A 48 3.40 6.23 10.69
CA LEU A 48 4.49 5.39 11.18
C LEU A 48 5.65 5.34 10.19
N ALA A 49 5.37 5.12 8.90
CA ALA A 49 6.39 5.10 7.86
C ALA A 49 7.11 6.45 7.76
N SER A 50 6.37 7.55 7.85
CA SER A 50 6.93 8.91 7.81
C SER A 50 7.91 9.16 8.95
N VAL A 51 7.58 8.78 10.19
CA VAL A 51 8.50 8.95 11.34
C VAL A 51 9.82 8.21 11.10
N VAL A 52 9.77 6.99 10.57
CA VAL A 52 10.98 6.20 10.25
C VAL A 52 11.77 6.87 9.12
N LEU A 53 11.10 7.31 8.06
CA LEU A 53 11.75 7.96 6.92
C LEU A 53 12.39 9.30 7.28
N GLU A 54 11.73 10.11 8.11
CA GLU A 54 12.28 11.36 8.63
C GLU A 54 13.55 11.13 9.44
N ALA A 55 13.56 10.11 10.32
CA ALA A 55 14.74 9.72 11.09
C ALA A 55 15.91 9.28 10.20
N LEU A 56 15.62 8.75 9.00
CA LEU A 56 16.60 8.37 7.99
C LEU A 56 17.02 9.55 7.08
N GLY A 57 16.45 10.75 7.27
CA GLY A 57 16.80 11.96 6.51
C GLY A 57 15.98 12.19 5.23
N TYR A 58 14.89 11.45 5.05
CA TYR A 58 13.91 11.66 3.97
C TYR A 58 12.87 12.72 4.34
N GLN A 59 12.07 13.13 3.36
CA GLN A 59 11.00 14.12 3.45
C GLN A 59 9.70 13.49 2.97
N PRO A 60 9.04 12.69 3.82
CA PRO A 60 7.79 12.05 3.46
C PRO A 60 6.63 13.06 3.39
N SER A 61 5.66 12.79 2.53
CA SER A 61 4.41 13.53 2.45
C SER A 61 3.28 12.57 2.09
N ALA A 62 2.04 12.88 2.51
CA ALA A 62 0.88 12.08 2.18
C ALA A 62 -0.16 12.94 1.44
N THR A 63 -0.61 12.48 0.29
CA THR A 63 -1.64 13.14 -0.52
C THR A 63 -2.97 12.44 -0.35
N LEU A 64 -3.98 13.17 0.14
CA LEU A 64 -5.34 12.66 0.23
C LEU A 64 -5.94 12.52 -1.17
N ALA A 65 -6.24 11.29 -1.59
CA ALA A 65 -6.78 10.98 -2.91
C ALA A 65 -7.56 9.67 -2.90
N ALA A 66 -8.66 9.62 -3.65
CA ALA A 66 -9.37 8.36 -3.90
C ALA A 66 -8.46 7.37 -4.66
N LEU A 67 -8.70 6.06 -4.50
CA LEU A 67 -7.83 5.01 -5.06
C LEU A 67 -7.54 5.16 -6.57
N PRO A 68 -8.52 5.43 -7.47
CA PRO A 68 -8.22 5.61 -8.90
C PRO A 68 -7.30 6.80 -9.19
N VAL A 69 -7.41 7.87 -8.39
CA VAL A 69 -6.56 9.06 -8.48
C VAL A 69 -5.16 8.72 -7.97
N ALA A 70 -5.05 7.98 -6.86
CA ALA A 70 -3.77 7.51 -6.34
C ALA A 70 -3.01 6.65 -7.37
N MET A 71 -3.69 5.68 -8.00
CA MET A 71 -3.06 4.83 -9.03
C MET A 71 -2.61 5.64 -10.26
N THR A 72 -3.43 6.61 -10.70
CA THR A 72 -3.05 7.54 -11.77
C THR A 72 -1.84 8.40 -11.37
N GLY A 73 -1.79 8.83 -10.11
CA GLY A 73 -0.65 9.53 -9.54
C GLY A 73 0.63 8.69 -9.57
N MET A 74 0.55 7.39 -9.24
CA MET A 74 1.71 6.49 -9.32
C MET A 74 2.18 6.30 -10.77
N LYS A 75 1.25 6.06 -11.71
CA LYS A 75 1.54 6.02 -13.15
C LYS A 75 2.30 7.28 -13.62
N ASN A 76 1.85 8.44 -13.17
CA ASN A 76 2.42 9.73 -13.56
C ASN A 76 3.64 10.14 -12.72
N ARG A 77 4.14 9.26 -11.84
CA ARG A 77 5.26 9.53 -10.92
C ARG A 77 5.01 10.75 -10.03
N GLN A 78 3.76 10.96 -9.62
CA GLN A 78 3.33 11.96 -8.66
C GLN A 78 3.20 11.39 -7.24
N ILE A 79 3.03 10.07 -7.13
CA ILE A 79 3.02 9.28 -5.89
C ILE A 79 4.07 8.19 -6.06
N ASP A 80 4.83 7.93 -4.99
CA ASP A 80 5.90 6.94 -4.96
C ASP A 80 5.43 5.63 -4.31
N ALA A 81 4.56 5.71 -3.30
CA ALA A 81 4.11 4.54 -2.56
C ALA A 81 2.65 4.64 -2.11
N PHE A 82 1.99 3.49 -2.01
CA PHE A 82 0.66 3.36 -1.42
C PHE A 82 0.64 2.15 -0.48
N LEU A 83 0.46 2.39 0.82
CA LEU A 83 0.49 1.35 1.86
C LEU A 83 -0.88 0.71 2.13
N GLY A 84 -1.92 1.16 1.43
CA GLY A 84 -3.32 0.82 1.70
C GLY A 84 -3.94 -0.13 0.68
N TYR A 85 -3.15 -1.00 0.03
CA TYR A 85 -3.69 -1.92 -0.98
C TYR A 85 -4.46 -3.09 -0.34
N TRP A 86 -5.79 -2.95 -0.21
CA TRP A 86 -6.68 -3.97 0.32
C TRP A 86 -7.05 -5.03 -0.73
N LYS A 87 -6.30 -6.14 -0.76
CA LYS A 87 -6.59 -7.31 -1.62
C LYS A 87 -7.60 -8.25 -0.92
N PRO A 88 -8.65 -8.76 -1.60
CA PRO A 88 -8.94 -8.66 -3.03
C PRO A 88 -9.82 -7.47 -3.45
N SER A 89 -10.37 -6.69 -2.51
CA SER A 89 -11.38 -5.67 -2.79
C SER A 89 -10.94 -4.59 -3.78
N MET A 90 -9.66 -4.22 -3.78
CA MET A 90 -9.08 -3.20 -4.66
C MET A 90 -8.50 -3.75 -5.97
N VAL A 91 -8.45 -5.08 -6.16
CA VAL A 91 -7.87 -5.72 -7.36
C VAL A 91 -8.43 -5.15 -8.67
N PRO A 92 -9.76 -4.94 -8.83
CA PRO A 92 -10.30 -4.43 -10.09
C PRO A 92 -9.72 -3.07 -10.52
N VAL A 93 -9.26 -2.25 -9.58
CA VAL A 93 -8.66 -0.94 -9.84
C VAL A 93 -7.15 -1.00 -9.96
N VAL A 94 -6.47 -1.80 -9.14
CA VAL A 94 -5.00 -1.83 -9.08
C VAL A 94 -4.39 -2.69 -10.19
N GLU A 95 -5.01 -3.83 -10.50
CA GLU A 95 -4.46 -4.82 -11.44
C GLU A 95 -4.12 -4.26 -12.84
N PRO A 96 -4.91 -3.36 -13.47
CA PRO A 96 -4.53 -2.78 -14.75
C PRO A 96 -3.18 -2.06 -14.71
N PHE A 97 -2.89 -1.32 -13.63
CA PHE A 97 -1.63 -0.60 -13.48
C PHE A 97 -0.45 -1.54 -13.22
N VAL A 98 -0.70 -2.67 -12.55
CA VAL A 98 0.31 -3.71 -12.34
C VAL A 98 0.66 -4.42 -13.65
N ARG A 99 -0.35 -4.83 -14.43
CA ARG A 99 -0.14 -5.49 -15.73
C ARG A 99 0.60 -4.60 -16.73
N ASP A 100 0.35 -3.30 -16.70
CA ASP A 100 1.03 -2.32 -17.55
C ASP A 100 2.42 -1.91 -17.02
N ALA A 101 2.91 -2.55 -15.96
CA ALA A 101 4.18 -2.24 -15.27
C ALA A 101 4.29 -0.77 -14.81
N GLN A 102 3.16 -0.13 -14.52
CA GLN A 102 3.09 1.23 -14.00
C GLN A 102 3.15 1.25 -12.47
N VAL A 103 2.82 0.13 -11.84
CA VAL A 103 2.80 -0.06 -10.38
C VAL A 103 3.37 -1.42 -10.05
N GLU A 104 4.24 -1.47 -9.06
CA GLU A 104 4.77 -2.72 -8.51
C GLU A 104 4.08 -3.02 -7.17
N VAL A 105 3.65 -4.26 -6.99
CA VAL A 105 3.16 -4.75 -5.68
C VAL A 105 4.28 -5.54 -5.03
N LEU A 106 4.73 -5.07 -3.87
CA LEU A 106 5.74 -5.78 -3.09
C LEU A 106 5.21 -7.16 -2.67
N GLU A 107 6.09 -8.17 -2.72
CA GLU A 107 5.73 -9.58 -2.46
C GLU A 107 5.17 -9.79 -1.04
N ALA A 108 5.80 -9.15 -0.05
CA ALA A 108 5.39 -9.25 1.34
C ALA A 108 4.26 -8.25 1.68
N PRO A 109 3.11 -8.71 2.21
CA PRO A 109 2.09 -7.82 2.70
C PRO A 109 2.53 -7.15 4.00
N ASN A 110 2.23 -5.85 4.17
CA ASN A 110 2.44 -5.14 5.43
C ASN A 110 1.46 -5.55 6.53
N LEU A 111 0.31 -6.12 6.16
CA LEU A 111 -0.71 -6.63 7.08
C LEU A 111 -1.40 -7.87 6.50
N SER A 112 -1.51 -8.93 7.31
CA SER A 112 -2.24 -10.15 6.97
C SER A 112 -3.31 -10.47 8.03
N GLY A 113 -4.32 -11.26 7.67
CA GLY A 113 -5.42 -11.63 8.57
C GLY A 113 -6.49 -10.55 8.77
N ALA A 114 -6.35 -9.40 8.10
CA ALA A 114 -7.37 -8.36 8.09
C ALA A 114 -8.67 -8.86 7.42
N ARG A 115 -9.81 -8.36 7.89
CA ARG A 115 -11.13 -8.70 7.36
C ARG A 115 -11.88 -7.46 6.92
N TYR A 116 -12.51 -7.57 5.77
CA TYR A 116 -13.33 -6.51 5.22
C TYR A 116 -14.65 -7.07 4.68
N THR A 117 -15.76 -6.72 5.32
CA THR A 117 -17.10 -7.24 5.01
C THR A 117 -18.18 -6.39 5.68
N LEU A 118 -19.45 -6.68 5.39
CA LEU A 118 -20.58 -6.07 6.09
C LEU A 118 -20.58 -6.45 7.57
N ALA A 119 -20.87 -5.46 8.43
CA ALA A 119 -21.08 -5.65 9.86
C ALA A 119 -22.48 -5.18 10.24
N VAL A 120 -22.97 -5.67 11.37
CA VAL A 120 -24.32 -5.34 11.84
C VAL A 120 -24.29 -4.98 13.33
N PRO A 121 -25.17 -4.08 13.80
CA PRO A 121 -25.34 -3.83 15.23
C PRO A 121 -25.76 -5.09 15.99
N ARG A 122 -25.28 -5.24 17.23
CA ARG A 122 -25.59 -6.38 18.10
C ARG A 122 -27.10 -6.66 18.20
N HIS A 123 -27.92 -5.62 18.35
CA HIS A 123 -29.37 -5.78 18.49
C HIS A 123 -30.08 -6.34 17.24
N LEU A 124 -29.49 -6.22 16.04
CA LEU A 124 -30.02 -6.87 14.83
C LEU A 124 -29.47 -8.29 14.67
N HIS A 125 -28.20 -8.49 15.02
CA HIS A 125 -27.57 -9.81 15.06
C HIS A 125 -28.34 -10.78 15.98
N ASP A 126 -28.72 -10.32 17.17
CA ASP A 126 -29.45 -11.12 18.17
C ASP A 126 -30.87 -11.46 17.70
N LYS A 127 -31.44 -10.64 16.82
CA LYS A 127 -32.73 -10.90 16.15
C LYS A 127 -32.63 -11.83 14.94
N GLY A 128 -31.41 -12.22 14.54
CA GLY A 128 -31.17 -13.18 13.47
C GLY A 128 -30.53 -12.61 12.20
N LEU A 129 -30.12 -11.34 12.16
CA LEU A 129 -29.34 -10.80 11.03
C LEU A 129 -27.88 -11.28 11.13
N ARG A 130 -27.59 -12.50 10.64
CA ARG A 130 -26.29 -13.16 10.84
C ARG A 130 -25.55 -13.50 9.55
N SER A 131 -26.26 -13.45 8.43
CA SER A 131 -25.72 -13.75 7.10
C SER A 131 -26.20 -12.74 6.07
N PHE A 132 -25.55 -12.72 4.91
CA PHE A 132 -25.97 -11.92 3.76
C PHE A 132 -27.42 -12.22 3.35
N ALA A 133 -27.82 -13.50 3.39
CA ALA A 133 -29.18 -13.93 3.06
C ALA A 133 -30.25 -13.38 4.01
N ASP A 134 -29.87 -12.95 5.21
CA ASP A 134 -30.81 -12.36 6.17
C ASP A 134 -31.12 -10.90 5.85
N ILE A 135 -30.25 -10.17 5.15
CA ILE A 135 -30.35 -8.70 4.98
C ILE A 135 -31.74 -8.28 4.48
N ALA A 136 -32.26 -8.96 3.45
CA ALA A 136 -33.55 -8.63 2.86
C ALA A 136 -34.72 -8.74 3.86
N ARG A 137 -34.70 -9.72 4.79
CA ARG A 137 -35.78 -9.86 5.79
C ARG A 137 -35.79 -8.71 6.81
N PHE A 138 -34.67 -8.00 6.95
CA PHE A 138 -34.51 -6.88 7.88
C PHE A 138 -34.73 -5.51 7.22
N GLU A 139 -35.23 -5.45 5.98
CA GLU A 139 -35.43 -4.20 5.23
C GLU A 139 -36.06 -3.08 6.08
N LYS A 140 -37.20 -3.33 6.74
CA LYS A 140 -37.86 -2.34 7.60
C LYS A 140 -36.99 -1.87 8.76
N ALA A 141 -36.23 -2.77 9.37
CA ALA A 141 -35.34 -2.45 10.49
C ALA A 141 -34.06 -1.72 10.05
N LEU A 142 -33.65 -1.90 8.79
CA LEU A 142 -32.52 -1.22 8.15
C LEU A 142 -32.97 0.03 7.37
N GLU A 143 -34.26 0.34 7.36
CA GLU A 143 -34.88 1.38 6.53
C GLU A 143 -34.53 1.26 5.03
N GLY A 144 -34.31 0.03 4.55
CA GLY A 144 -33.88 -0.24 3.17
C GLY A 144 -32.49 0.30 2.83
N ARG A 145 -31.61 0.51 3.82
CA ARG A 145 -30.28 1.12 3.62
C ARG A 145 -29.14 0.20 4.04
N ILE A 146 -28.04 0.28 3.28
CA ILE A 146 -26.72 -0.23 3.66
C ILE A 146 -25.77 0.97 3.67
N HIS A 147 -25.11 1.20 4.80
CA HIS A 147 -24.17 2.31 4.96
C HIS A 147 -22.79 1.91 4.42
N GLY A 148 -22.40 2.53 3.32
CA GLY A 148 -21.03 2.46 2.79
C GLY A 148 -20.12 3.51 3.42
N ILE A 149 -18.94 3.66 2.82
CA ILE A 149 -17.94 4.68 3.18
C ILE A 149 -17.94 5.80 2.14
N GLU A 150 -16.80 6.41 1.82
CA GLU A 150 -16.69 7.55 0.91
C GLU A 150 -17.25 7.28 -0.50
N ALA A 151 -17.72 8.34 -1.15
CA ALA A 151 -18.17 8.28 -2.54
C ALA A 151 -17.02 7.83 -3.46
N GLY A 152 -17.31 6.93 -4.39
CA GLY A 152 -16.29 6.36 -5.27
C GLY A 152 -15.42 5.28 -4.64
N SER A 153 -15.60 4.94 -3.36
CA SER A 153 -14.87 3.84 -2.75
C SER A 153 -15.13 2.50 -3.44
N GLU A 154 -14.08 1.71 -3.63
CA GLU A 154 -14.15 0.35 -4.16
C GLU A 154 -14.98 -0.58 -3.27
N ALA A 155 -14.99 -0.30 -1.97
CA ALA A 155 -15.85 -0.95 -0.99
C ALA A 155 -17.34 -0.94 -1.35
N ASN A 156 -17.78 0.18 -1.91
CA ASN A 156 -19.19 0.43 -2.15
C ASN A 156 -19.66 -0.23 -3.45
N ALA A 157 -18.74 -0.57 -4.38
CA ALA A 157 -19.10 -1.11 -5.69
C ALA A 157 -19.76 -2.50 -5.64
N PRO A 158 -19.27 -3.47 -4.86
CA PRO A 158 -19.95 -4.77 -4.66
C PRO A 158 -21.34 -4.61 -4.04
N ILE A 159 -21.48 -3.76 -3.01
CA ILE A 159 -22.75 -3.50 -2.33
C ILE A 159 -23.79 -2.94 -3.31
N ARG A 160 -23.40 -1.93 -4.11
CA ARG A 160 -24.28 -1.37 -5.14
C ARG A 160 -24.70 -2.42 -6.18
N ARG A 161 -23.81 -3.36 -6.50
CA ARG A 161 -24.09 -4.45 -7.45
C ARG A 161 -25.10 -5.44 -6.86
N MET A 162 -24.90 -5.87 -5.61
CA MET A 162 -25.84 -6.71 -4.87
C MET A 162 -27.25 -6.10 -4.84
N ILE A 163 -27.35 -4.80 -4.54
CA ILE A 163 -28.65 -4.10 -4.52
C ILE A 163 -29.29 -4.08 -5.91
N ARG A 164 -28.54 -3.73 -6.97
CA ARG A 164 -29.08 -3.68 -8.34
C ARG A 164 -29.53 -5.05 -8.84
N ASP A 165 -28.74 -6.08 -8.55
CA ASP A 165 -28.95 -7.43 -9.07
C ASP A 165 -29.91 -8.24 -8.18
N ASN A 166 -30.29 -7.68 -7.01
CA ASN A 166 -31.05 -8.33 -5.96
C ASN A 166 -30.43 -9.68 -5.53
N ARG A 167 -29.16 -9.63 -5.14
CA ARG A 167 -28.31 -10.79 -4.78
C ARG A 167 -27.58 -10.60 -3.46
#